data_AF-A0A9W4X0L0-F1
#
_entry.id   AF-A0A9W4X0L0-F1
#
_cell.length_a   1.000
_cell.length_b   1.000
_cell.length_c   1.000
_cell.angle_alpha   90.00
_cell.angle_beta   90.00
_cell.angle_gamma   90.00
#
_symmetry.space_group_name_H-M   'P 1'
#
loop_
_entity.id
_entity.type
_entity.pdbx_description
1 polymer ?
#
loop_
_entity_poly.entity_id
_entity_poly.type
_entity_poly.pdbx_seq_one_letter_code
_entity_poly.pdbx_strand_id
1 'polypeptide(L)'
;LNKGICYKTQRMSQNKLGKMLHQIANLTDINLSDDQKIVNHSWRRIAIQMLKDEDIPEDRIMEFSGHRSREGVRTYKSLDEARKIQNIVSLIPLDIEDIEVEEFEYFPGNS
;
A
#
# COMPACT_ATOMS: atom_id res chain seq x y z
N LEU A 1 -32.90 -7.76 26.21
CA LEU A 1 -31.80 -7.27 25.34
C LEU A 1 -31.37 -8.42 24.43
N ASN A 2 -31.89 -8.48 23.20
CA ASN A 2 -31.34 -9.38 22.19
C ASN A 2 -29.89 -8.97 21.96
N LYS A 3 -28.95 -9.90 22.18
CA LYS A 3 -27.53 -9.73 21.82
C LYS A 3 -27.43 -9.67 20.29
N GLY A 4 -27.77 -8.50 19.74
CA GLY A 4 -27.94 -8.28 18.31
C GLY A 4 -26.61 -8.11 17.60
N ILE A 5 -26.46 -8.83 16.50
CA ILE A 5 -25.34 -8.72 15.57
C ILE A 5 -25.25 -7.26 15.07
N CYS A 6 -24.11 -6.60 15.31
CA CYS A 6 -23.90 -5.18 14.99
C CYS A 6 -23.29 -4.93 13.60
N TYR A 7 -23.38 -5.89 12.68
CA TYR A 7 -22.83 -5.78 11.34
C TYR A 7 -23.79 -6.37 10.30
N LYS A 8 -23.75 -5.80 9.09
CA LYS A 8 -24.47 -6.37 7.95
C LYS A 8 -23.64 -7.52 7.36
N THR A 9 -24.28 -8.66 7.09
CA THR A 9 -23.65 -9.82 6.43
C THR A 9 -23.50 -9.64 4.92
N GLN A 10 -24.13 -8.61 4.35
CA GLN A 10 -24.04 -8.29 2.92
C GLN A 10 -22.62 -7.81 2.56
N ARG A 11 -22.07 -8.37 1.47
CA ARG A 11 -20.77 -7.96 0.94
C ARG A 11 -20.78 -6.47 0.54
N MET A 12 -19.79 -5.73 0.99
CA MET A 12 -19.56 -4.35 0.58
C MET A 12 -18.88 -4.32 -0.80
N SER A 13 -19.37 -3.48 -1.72
CA SER A 13 -18.72 -3.29 -3.01
C SER A 13 -17.44 -2.46 -2.88
N GLN A 14 -16.46 -2.72 -3.74
CA GLN A 14 -15.19 -1.98 -3.77
C GLN A 14 -15.43 -0.46 -3.95
N ASN A 15 -16.38 -0.07 -4.81
CA ASN A 15 -16.76 1.32 -5.02
C ASN A 15 -17.30 1.98 -3.75
N LYS A 16 -18.10 1.23 -2.97
CA LYS A 16 -18.65 1.74 -1.70
C LYS A 16 -17.56 1.88 -0.64
N LEU A 17 -16.63 0.93 -0.57
CA LEU A 17 -15.45 1.03 0.28
C LEU A 17 -14.61 2.25 -0.09
N GLY A 18 -14.29 2.43 -1.38
CA GLY A 18 -13.51 3.57 -1.86
C GLY A 18 -14.14 4.92 -1.51
N LYS A 19 -15.47 5.05 -1.66
CA LYS A 19 -16.20 6.26 -1.23
C LYS A 19 -16.07 6.51 0.27
N MET A 20 -16.18 5.47 1.08
CA MET A 20 -16.02 5.58 2.54
C MET A 20 -14.60 6.02 2.92
N LEU A 21 -13.57 5.49 2.27
CA LEU A 21 -12.18 5.89 2.49
C LEU A 21 -11.95 7.36 2.14
N HIS A 22 -12.51 7.82 1.02
CA HIS A 22 -12.42 9.21 0.59
C HIS A 22 -13.15 10.15 1.57
N GLN A 23 -14.31 9.75 2.09
CA GLN A 23 -15.02 10.50 3.13
C GLN A 23 -14.20 10.64 4.41
N ILE A 24 -13.54 9.56 4.85
CA ILE A 24 -12.66 9.61 6.03
C ILE A 24 -11.52 10.60 5.78
N ALA A 25 -10.86 10.54 4.62
CA ALA A 25 -9.76 11.45 4.27
C ALA A 25 -10.19 12.92 4.34
N ASN A 26 -11.36 13.24 3.78
CA ASN A 26 -11.92 14.59 3.81
C ASN A 26 -12.28 15.06 5.23
N LEU A 27 -12.80 14.16 6.08
CA LEU A 27 -13.16 14.49 7.47
C LEU A 27 -11.93 14.67 8.39
N THR A 28 -10.81 14.06 8.03
CA THR A 28 -9.55 14.14 8.79
C THR A 28 -8.57 15.18 8.24
N ASP A 29 -8.98 15.98 7.26
CA ASP A 29 -8.15 16.96 6.56
C ASP A 29 -6.84 16.37 6.00
N ILE A 30 -6.87 15.10 5.56
CA ILE A 30 -5.73 14.50 4.88
C ILE A 30 -5.67 15.12 3.48
N ASN A 31 -4.73 16.04 3.30
CA ASN A 31 -4.53 16.72 2.02
C ASN A 31 -3.96 15.75 0.99
N LEU A 32 -4.83 15.24 0.12
CA LEU A 32 -4.44 14.44 -1.03
C LEU A 32 -4.19 15.41 -2.18
N SER A 33 -3.01 15.36 -2.79
CA SER A 33 -2.76 16.04 -4.07
C SER A 33 -3.81 15.62 -5.10
N ASP A 34 -4.11 16.47 -6.10
CA ASP A 34 -5.25 16.30 -7.01
C ASP A 34 -5.35 14.92 -7.71
N ASP A 35 -4.24 14.17 -7.83
CA ASP A 35 -4.21 12.83 -8.44
C ASP A 35 -4.08 11.66 -7.44
N GLN A 36 -3.89 11.95 -6.15
CA GLN A 36 -3.70 10.92 -5.14
C GLN A 36 -5.03 10.40 -4.59
N LYS A 37 -5.21 9.08 -4.67
CA LYS A 37 -6.38 8.40 -4.10
C LYS A 37 -5.97 7.52 -2.95
N ILE A 38 -6.64 7.73 -1.81
CA ILE A 38 -6.65 6.74 -0.74
C ILE A 38 -7.55 5.57 -1.17
N VAL A 39 -6.92 4.42 -1.35
CA VAL A 39 -7.59 3.16 -1.67
C VAL A 39 -7.13 2.10 -0.68
N ASN A 40 -7.87 1.00 -0.57
CA ASN A 40 -7.53 -0.08 0.36
C ASN A 40 -6.07 -0.56 0.21
N HIS A 41 -5.57 -0.59 -1.03
CA HIS A 41 -4.18 -0.96 -1.29
C HIS A 41 -3.16 0.03 -0.70
N SER A 42 -3.39 1.35 -0.77
CA SER A 42 -2.47 2.34 -0.20
C SER A 42 -2.48 2.33 1.32
N TRP A 43 -3.63 2.12 1.96
CA TRP A 43 -3.72 1.91 3.41
C TRP A 43 -3.01 0.65 3.87
N ARG A 44 -3.22 -0.46 3.18
CA ARG A 44 -2.52 -1.72 3.47
C ARG A 44 -1.00 -1.55 3.36
N ARG A 45 -0.53 -0.80 2.35
CA ARG A 45 0.88 -0.47 2.18
C ARG A 45 1.44 0.28 3.38
N ILE A 46 0.77 1.36 3.79
CA ILE A 46 1.20 2.18 4.94
C ILE A 46 1.21 1.35 6.23
N ALA A 47 0.16 0.56 6.48
CA ALA A 47 0.08 -0.28 7.67
C ALA A 47 1.25 -1.29 7.77
N ILE A 48 1.59 -1.95 6.66
CA ILE A 48 2.73 -2.88 6.62
C ILE A 48 4.05 -2.14 6.85
N GLN A 49 4.21 -0.95 6.26
CA GLN A 49 5.41 -0.12 6.45
C GLN A 49 5.59 0.29 7.91
N MET A 50 4.53 0.77 8.57
CA MET A 50 4.57 1.12 9.99
C MET A 50 4.93 -0.09 10.85
N LEU A 51 4.38 -1.27 10.56
CA LEU A 51 4.74 -2.49 11.31
C LEU A 51 6.20 -2.89 11.10
N LYS A 52 6.76 -2.67 9.91
CA LYS A 52 8.20 -2.88 9.66
C LYS A 52 9.05 -1.85 10.40
N ASP A 53 8.63 -0.59 10.43
CA ASP A 53 9.33 0.50 11.12
C ASP A 53 9.38 0.28 12.65
N GLU A 54 8.38 -0.41 13.20
CA GLU A 54 8.30 -0.84 14.61
C GLU A 54 8.97 -2.20 14.89
N ASP A 55 9.79 -2.71 13.95
CA ASP A 55 10.51 -3.99 14.04
C ASP A 55 9.62 -5.20 14.39
N ILE A 56 8.35 -5.18 13.96
CA ILE A 56 7.44 -6.31 14.17
C ILE A 56 7.90 -7.50 13.30
N PRO A 57 7.98 -8.73 13.86
CA PRO A 57 8.42 -9.90 13.10
C PRO A 57 7.59 -10.16 11.84
N GLU A 58 8.26 -10.50 10.73
CA GLU A 58 7.62 -10.73 9.42
C GLU A 58 6.47 -11.73 9.50
N ASP A 59 6.59 -12.79 10.30
CA ASP A 59 5.56 -13.81 10.46
C ASP A 59 4.26 -13.24 11.07
N ARG A 60 4.37 -12.24 11.97
CA ARG A 60 3.22 -11.53 12.55
C ARG A 60 2.60 -10.56 11.55
N ILE A 61 3.43 -9.88 10.76
CA ILE A 61 2.94 -9.01 9.69
C ILE A 61 2.22 -9.83 8.62
N MET A 62 2.73 -11.02 8.29
CA MET A 62 2.09 -11.97 7.38
C MET A 62 0.73 -12.43 7.89
N GLU A 63 0.63 -12.79 9.17
CA GLU A 63 -0.64 -13.16 9.82
C GLU A 63 -1.65 -12.00 9.75
N PHE A 64 -1.24 -10.79 10.14
CA PHE A 64 -2.08 -9.59 10.10
C PHE A 64 -2.55 -9.24 8.69
N SER A 65 -1.65 -9.29 7.72
CA SER A 65 -1.94 -8.90 6.35
C SER A 65 -2.57 -10.04 5.54
N GLY A 66 -2.40 -11.30 5.93
CA GLY A 66 -2.82 -12.45 5.13
C GLY A 66 -1.93 -12.73 3.92
N HIS A 67 -0.66 -12.32 3.95
CA HIS A 67 0.31 -12.74 2.93
C HIS A 67 0.73 -14.20 3.17
N ARG A 68 0.88 -14.96 2.08
CA ARG A 68 1.27 -16.38 2.13
C ARG A 68 2.79 -16.58 2.11
N SER A 69 3.55 -15.53 1.82
CA SER A 69 5.00 -15.59 1.70
C SER A 69 5.65 -14.34 2.30
N ARG A 70 6.90 -14.49 2.77
CA ARG A 70 7.70 -13.39 3.33
C ARG A 70 8.08 -12.40 2.25
N GLU A 71 8.33 -12.90 1.05
CA GLU A 71 8.66 -12.10 -0.15
C GLU A 71 7.56 -11.08 -0.43
N GLY A 72 6.29 -11.47 -0.29
CA GLY A 72 5.16 -10.57 -0.46
C GLY A 72 5.18 -9.40 0.52
N VAL A 73 5.62 -9.62 1.77
CA VAL A 73 5.78 -8.56 2.78
C VAL A 73 7.03 -7.72 2.53
N ARG A 74 8.12 -8.33 2.06
CA ARG A 74 9.40 -7.63 1.80
C ARG A 74 9.32 -6.61 0.67
N THR A 75 8.40 -6.76 -0.28
CA THR A 75 8.16 -5.76 -1.34
C THR A 75 7.79 -4.38 -0.79
N TYR A 76 7.24 -4.34 0.43
CA TYR A 76 6.92 -3.11 1.14
C TYR A 76 8.20 -2.54 1.77
N LYS A 77 8.84 -1.57 1.11
CA LYS A 77 10.02 -0.87 1.65
C LYS A 77 9.63 -0.07 2.89
N SER A 78 10.43 -0.12 3.95
CA SER A 78 10.30 0.84 5.06
C SER A 78 10.49 2.27 4.54
N LEU A 79 9.94 3.26 5.25
CA LEU A 79 10.16 4.66 4.88
C LEU A 79 11.65 5.01 4.91
N ASP A 80 12.39 4.38 5.82
CA ASP A 80 13.83 4.56 5.98
C ASP A 80 14.64 3.90 4.86
N GLU A 81 14.27 2.70 4.40
CA GLU A 81 14.85 2.06 3.22
C GLU A 81 14.59 2.86 1.94
N ALA A 82 13.37 3.37 1.76
CA ALA A 82 13.03 4.18 0.59
C ALA A 82 13.87 5.47 0.55
N ARG A 83 14.05 6.13 1.70
CA ARG A 83 14.94 7.30 1.84
C ARG A 83 16.40 6.96 1.59
N LYS A 84 16.91 5.84 2.12
CA LYS A 84 18.29 5.37 1.87
C LYS A 84 18.54 5.16 0.38
N ILE A 85 17.61 4.52 -0.33
CA ILE A 85 17.71 4.32 -1.77
C ILE A 85 17.69 5.65 -2.51
N GLN A 86 16.78 6.57 -2.17
CA GLN A 86 16.73 7.90 -2.78
C GLN A 86 18.06 8.65 -2.60
N ASN A 87 18.64 8.60 -1.39
CA ASN A 87 19.92 9.22 -1.10
C ASN A 87 21.04 8.59 -1.94
N ILE A 88 21.10 7.26 -2.05
CA ILE A 88 22.09 6.57 -2.90
C ILE A 88 21.93 6.95 -4.36
N VAL A 89 20.70 6.95 -4.90
CA VAL A 89 20.43 7.32 -6.29
C VAL A 89 20.86 8.77 -6.57
N SER A 90 20.66 9.69 -5.63
CA SER A 90 21.11 11.08 -5.79
C SER A 90 22.64 11.24 -5.85
N LEU A 91 23.40 10.23 -5.40
CA LEU A 91 24.86 10.21 -5.43
C LEU A 91 25.42 9.55 -6.69
N ILE A 92 24.58 8.92 -7.52
CA ILE A 92 24.99 8.35 -8.80
C ILE A 92 24.79 9.43 -9.86
N PRO A 93 25.87 9.95 -10.48
CA PRO A 93 25.73 10.85 -11.62
C PRO A 93 25.29 10.02 -12.82
N LEU A 94 23.97 9.84 -12.98
CA LEU A 94 23.40 9.23 -14.17
C LEU A 94 22.99 10.35 -15.12
N ASP A 95 23.75 10.50 -16.21
CA ASP A 95 23.23 11.18 -17.40
C ASP A 95 22.06 10.32 -17.91
N ILE A 96 20.86 10.89 -17.91
CA ILE A 96 19.58 10.21 -18.18
C ILE A 96 19.51 9.62 -19.61
N GLU A 97 20.51 9.89 -20.45
CA GLU A 97 20.63 9.44 -21.84
C GLU A 97 21.03 7.96 -21.99
N ASP A 98 21.56 7.30 -20.94
CA ASP A 98 22.07 5.91 -21.02
C ASP A 98 21.13 4.83 -20.46
N ILE A 99 19.92 5.18 -20.00
CA ILE A 99 18.97 4.22 -19.43
C ILE A 99 17.87 3.92 -20.46
N GLU A 100 18.07 2.87 -21.26
CA GLU A 100 16.97 2.22 -21.98
C GLU A 100 16.04 1.56 -20.95
N VAL A 101 14.96 2.25 -20.61
CA VAL A 101 13.88 1.68 -19.80
C VAL A 101 13.09 0.75 -20.70
N GLU A 102 13.36 -0.56 -20.66
CA GLU A 102 12.47 -1.54 -21.27
C GLU A 102 11.07 -1.43 -20.64
N GLU A 103 10.11 -0.97 -21.44
CA GLU A 103 8.71 -0.91 -21.09
C GLU A 103 8.19 -2.35 -20.93
N PHE A 104 8.02 -2.80 -19.68
CA PHE A 104 7.39 -4.08 -19.41
C PHE A 104 5.92 -4.03 -19.86
N GLU A 105 5.64 -4.61 -21.04
CA GLU A 105 4.28 -4.81 -21.53
C GLU A 105 3.46 -5.64 -20.53
N TYR A 106 2.44 -5.00 -19.96
CA TYR A 106 1.43 -5.68 -19.18
C TYR A 106 0.55 -6.53 -20.11
N PHE A 107 0.73 -7.85 -20.09
CA PHE A 107 -0.16 -8.78 -20.78
C PHE A 107 -1.39 -9.06 -19.90
N PRO A 108 -2.60 -8.53 -20.24
CA PRO A 108 -3.82 -8.97 -19.58
C PRO A 108 -4.08 -10.43 -19.99
N GLY A 109 -3.98 -11.36 -19.04
CA GLY A 109 -4.33 -12.75 -19.27
C GLY A 109 -5.76 -12.88 -19.81
N ASN A 110 -5.89 -13.58 -20.95
CA ASN A 110 -7.17 -13.87 -21.59
C ASN A 110 -8.10 -14.62 -20.63
N SER A 111 -9.32 -14.09 -20.50
CA SER A 111 -10.50 -14.75 -19.93
C SER A 111 -11.01 -15.88 -20.80
#